data_AF-A0A554VXR2-F1
#
_entry.id   AF-A0A554VXR2-F1
#
_cell.length_a   1.000
_cell.length_b   1.000
_cell.length_c   1.000
_cell.angle_alpha   90.00
_cell.angle_beta   90.00
_cell.angle_gamma   90.00
#
_symmetry.space_group_name_H-M   'P 1'
#
loop_
_entity.id
_entity.type
_entity.pdbx_description
1 polymer ?
#
loop_
_entity_poly.entity_id
_entity_poly.type
_entity_poly.pdbx_seq_one_letter_code
_entity_poly.pdbx_strand_id
1 'polypeptide(L)'
;MPKDIGVAVIGAGMAGKAHAAAYRTASALYNPVLPPIRLVSIGDVNAEFGSLAARRFGYERNDTSWQAIAEADDIDVVSVVIANSLHREVVEGLLAAGKHVLCEKPLSDSLEDARAMADAARNAASIARIGFTFRRTPGIAYIRDLIRTGVLGKVLHFSGRYWTDYGFSPSAPMSWRYKGGPGSGALADVGSHLAYVSEFLCGDIKSISGGRLSTAIDKRPLPLGAVIGHDHAAVSDTFEAVENDDYAAFNAEFENGAGSFEVSRVAAGHANSLNFEVFCENGAAKFDQRRPSEIQLFLNDGSGNENGYRQVILGPGHPYIAGGLAMDAPEVGFGQNDAFGYQARAFLEEVAGLSEEESLPRCASFDEGVRNMELLGAVTESALNNGKKITL
;
A
#
# COMPACT_ATOMS: atom_id res chain seq x y z
N MET A 1 -28.71 -20.68 -2.84
CA MET A 1 -27.37 -20.34 -3.38
C MET A 1 -26.92 -19.09 -2.64
N PRO A 2 -25.64 -18.96 -2.26
CA PRO A 2 -25.17 -17.74 -1.62
C PRO A 2 -25.43 -16.53 -2.54
N LYS A 3 -25.78 -15.39 -1.96
CA LYS A 3 -26.03 -14.14 -2.71
C LYS A 3 -24.74 -13.75 -3.43
N ASP A 4 -24.82 -13.38 -4.71
CA ASP A 4 -23.70 -12.81 -5.46
C ASP A 4 -23.16 -11.57 -4.73
N ILE A 5 -21.85 -11.32 -4.82
CA ILE A 5 -21.23 -10.09 -4.31
C ILE A 5 -21.02 -9.13 -5.48
N GLY A 6 -21.70 -7.99 -5.43
CA GLY A 6 -21.50 -6.89 -6.38
C GLY A 6 -20.34 -5.98 -5.97
N VAL A 7 -19.42 -5.74 -6.89
CA VAL A 7 -18.20 -4.95 -6.66
C VAL A 7 -18.23 -3.66 -7.47
N ALA A 8 -17.84 -2.55 -6.83
CA ALA A 8 -17.50 -1.31 -7.51
C ALA A 8 -16.10 -0.81 -7.14
N VAL A 9 -15.50 -0.03 -8.04
CA VAL A 9 -14.24 0.70 -7.80
C VAL A 9 -14.45 2.16 -8.10
N ILE A 10 -14.26 3.03 -7.10
CA ILE A 10 -14.32 4.48 -7.24
C ILE A 10 -12.91 5.00 -7.48
N GLY A 11 -12.71 5.67 -8.60
CA GLY A 11 -11.43 6.14 -9.13
C GLY A 11 -10.95 5.28 -10.30
N ALA A 12 -10.79 5.90 -11.48
CA ALA A 12 -10.26 5.27 -12.69
C ALA A 12 -8.79 5.64 -12.98
N GLY A 13 -8.10 6.20 -11.98
CA GLY A 13 -6.66 6.51 -12.02
C GLY A 13 -5.75 5.27 -12.02
N MET A 14 -4.44 5.47 -11.86
CA MET A 14 -3.45 4.38 -11.91
C MET A 14 -3.74 3.25 -10.90
N ALA A 15 -3.94 3.58 -9.63
CA ALA A 15 -4.25 2.59 -8.58
C ALA A 15 -5.67 2.01 -8.75
N GLY A 16 -6.64 2.83 -9.19
CA GLY A 16 -8.00 2.37 -9.47
C GLY A 16 -8.05 1.30 -10.54
N LYS A 17 -7.23 1.44 -11.60
CA LYS A 17 -7.02 0.40 -12.63
C LYS A 17 -6.44 -0.89 -12.04
N ALA A 18 -5.54 -0.81 -11.06
CA ALA A 18 -4.99 -1.99 -10.39
C ALA A 18 -6.05 -2.71 -9.53
N HIS A 19 -6.87 -1.97 -8.76
CA HIS A 19 -8.01 -2.55 -8.02
C HIS A 19 -9.03 -3.19 -8.97
N ALA A 20 -9.39 -2.50 -10.06
CA ALA A 20 -10.33 -3.01 -11.05
C ALA A 20 -9.85 -4.32 -11.68
N ALA A 21 -8.56 -4.40 -12.04
CA ALA A 21 -7.93 -5.62 -12.54
C ALA A 21 -7.86 -6.74 -11.47
N ALA A 22 -7.60 -6.38 -10.21
CA ALA A 22 -7.49 -7.33 -9.11
C ALA A 22 -8.82 -8.04 -8.82
N TYR A 23 -9.94 -7.32 -8.77
CA TYR A 23 -11.23 -7.98 -8.56
C TYR A 23 -11.64 -8.90 -9.72
N ARG A 24 -11.16 -8.63 -10.94
CA ARG A 24 -11.35 -9.53 -12.08
C ARG A 24 -10.68 -10.88 -11.88
N THR A 25 -9.51 -10.92 -11.24
CA THR A 25 -8.74 -12.16 -11.05
C THR A 25 -8.97 -12.81 -9.69
N ALA A 26 -9.40 -12.06 -8.68
CA ALA A 26 -9.49 -12.51 -7.29
C ALA A 26 -10.31 -13.80 -7.09
N SER A 27 -11.43 -13.96 -7.80
CA SER A 27 -12.25 -15.18 -7.69
C SER A 27 -11.58 -16.43 -8.26
N ALA A 28 -10.59 -16.26 -9.15
CA ALA A 28 -9.92 -17.34 -9.88
C ALA A 28 -8.52 -17.70 -9.34
N LEU A 29 -8.00 -16.98 -8.34
CA LEU A 29 -6.68 -17.26 -7.78
C LEU A 29 -6.64 -18.63 -7.09
N TYR A 30 -7.59 -18.89 -6.20
CA TYR A 30 -7.63 -20.10 -5.36
C TYR A 30 -8.87 -20.94 -5.66
N ASN A 31 -9.06 -21.99 -4.87
CA ASN A 31 -10.28 -22.79 -4.88
C ASN A 31 -11.55 -21.90 -4.84
N PRO A 32 -12.61 -22.29 -5.58
CA PRO A 32 -13.81 -21.49 -5.77
C PRO A 32 -14.73 -21.55 -4.54
N VAL A 33 -14.25 -21.01 -3.41
CA VAL A 33 -14.99 -20.92 -2.14
C VAL A 33 -15.79 -19.62 -2.00
N LEU A 34 -15.54 -18.64 -2.87
CA LEU A 34 -16.30 -17.39 -2.90
C LEU A 34 -17.64 -17.58 -3.62
N PRO A 35 -18.70 -16.84 -3.23
CA PRO A 35 -19.89 -16.70 -4.06
C PRO A 35 -19.55 -16.04 -5.41
N PRO A 36 -20.45 -16.07 -6.40
CA PRO A 36 -20.23 -15.38 -7.66
C PRO A 36 -19.94 -13.89 -7.44
N ILE A 37 -18.87 -13.40 -8.06
CA ILE A 37 -18.45 -12.01 -7.99
C ILE A 37 -18.91 -11.29 -9.25
N ARG A 38 -19.75 -10.27 -9.10
CA ARG A 38 -20.20 -9.40 -10.19
C ARG A 38 -19.38 -8.10 -10.18
N LEU A 39 -18.73 -7.78 -11.29
CA LEU A 39 -18.03 -6.50 -11.45
C LEU A 39 -19.03 -5.48 -11.96
N VAL A 40 -19.62 -4.69 -11.06
CA VAL A 40 -20.81 -3.90 -11.36
C VAL A 40 -20.43 -2.54 -11.93
N SER A 41 -19.70 -1.71 -11.17
CA SER A 41 -19.44 -0.32 -11.60
C SER A 41 -18.00 0.14 -11.42
N ILE A 42 -17.52 0.93 -12.37
CA ILE A 42 -16.40 1.87 -12.14
C ILE A 42 -16.99 3.27 -11.90
N GLY A 43 -16.74 3.84 -10.72
CA GLY A 43 -17.11 5.20 -10.38
C GLY A 43 -16.01 6.19 -10.72
N ASP A 44 -16.29 7.23 -11.51
CA ASP A 44 -15.35 8.36 -11.68
C ASP A 44 -16.12 9.62 -12.08
N VAL A 45 -15.76 10.76 -11.49
CA VAL A 45 -16.36 12.06 -11.85
C VAL A 45 -16.12 12.42 -13.32
N ASN A 46 -15.06 11.88 -13.92
CA ASN A 46 -14.84 11.89 -15.36
C ASN A 46 -15.45 10.64 -15.99
N ALA A 47 -16.63 10.82 -16.59
CA ALA A 47 -17.38 9.74 -17.25
C ALA A 47 -16.58 9.01 -18.34
N GLU A 48 -15.68 9.69 -19.06
CA GLU A 48 -14.87 9.07 -20.10
C GLU A 48 -13.85 8.09 -19.48
N PHE A 49 -13.18 8.50 -18.41
CA PHE A 49 -12.23 7.63 -17.69
C PHE A 49 -12.94 6.44 -17.05
N GLY A 50 -14.08 6.67 -16.39
CA GLY A 50 -14.90 5.60 -15.83
C GLY A 50 -15.37 4.61 -16.89
N SER A 51 -15.91 5.09 -18.01
CA SER A 51 -16.38 4.28 -19.13
C SER A 51 -15.25 3.46 -19.78
N LEU A 52 -14.06 4.05 -19.97
CA LEU A 52 -12.90 3.34 -20.52
C LEU A 52 -12.41 2.24 -19.58
N ALA A 53 -12.29 2.52 -18.29
CA ALA A 53 -11.87 1.55 -17.29
C ALA A 53 -12.91 0.41 -17.16
N ALA A 54 -14.21 0.73 -17.14
CA ALA A 54 -15.27 -0.25 -17.08
C ALA A 54 -15.19 -1.22 -18.27
N ARG A 55 -15.06 -0.72 -19.50
CA ARG A 55 -14.86 -1.58 -20.69
C ARG A 55 -13.58 -2.40 -20.61
N ARG A 56 -12.46 -1.78 -20.24
CA ARG A 56 -11.14 -2.43 -20.20
C ARG A 56 -11.12 -3.62 -19.24
N PHE A 57 -11.71 -3.47 -18.06
CA PHE A 57 -11.69 -4.50 -17.03
C PHE A 57 -12.97 -5.33 -16.98
N GLY A 58 -13.99 -4.98 -17.78
CA GLY A 58 -15.27 -5.67 -17.98
C GLY A 58 -16.29 -5.47 -16.85
N TYR A 59 -16.33 -4.28 -16.27
CA TYR A 59 -17.42 -3.91 -15.35
C TYR A 59 -18.69 -3.61 -16.16
N GLU A 60 -19.85 -3.94 -15.60
CA GLU A 60 -21.15 -3.85 -16.27
C GLU A 60 -21.50 -2.41 -16.67
N ARG A 61 -21.17 -1.43 -15.81
CA ARG A 61 -21.44 -0.01 -16.03
C ARG A 61 -20.34 0.91 -15.48
N ASN A 62 -20.56 2.21 -15.63
CA ASN A 62 -19.81 3.25 -14.93
C ASN A 62 -20.81 4.25 -14.32
N ASP A 63 -20.46 4.80 -13.17
CA ASP A 63 -21.24 5.81 -12.46
C ASP A 63 -20.38 7.07 -12.27
N THR A 64 -21.02 8.25 -12.24
CA THR A 64 -20.29 9.54 -12.13
C THR A 64 -20.36 10.17 -10.75
N SER A 65 -20.98 9.50 -9.78
CA SER A 65 -21.04 9.94 -8.39
C SER A 65 -20.94 8.75 -7.45
N TRP A 66 -20.29 8.95 -6.30
CA TRP A 66 -20.18 7.89 -5.29
C TRP A 66 -21.53 7.62 -4.62
N GLN A 67 -22.42 8.61 -4.59
CA GLN A 67 -23.77 8.49 -4.04
C GLN A 67 -24.61 7.49 -4.82
N ALA A 68 -24.52 7.49 -6.17
CA ALA A 68 -25.21 6.49 -6.98
C ALA A 68 -24.73 5.06 -6.67
N ILE A 69 -23.44 4.88 -6.40
CA ILE A 69 -22.86 3.60 -5.97
C ILE A 69 -23.33 3.22 -4.55
N ALA A 70 -23.45 4.20 -3.66
CA ALA A 70 -23.97 3.98 -2.30
C ALA A 70 -25.45 3.56 -2.31
N GLU A 71 -26.27 4.18 -3.16
CA GLU A 71 -27.71 3.91 -3.28
C GLU A 71 -28.04 2.60 -4.04
N ALA A 72 -27.10 2.08 -4.83
CA ALA A 72 -27.31 0.89 -5.64
C ALA A 72 -27.45 -0.38 -4.79
N ASP A 73 -28.53 -1.14 -4.99
CA ASP A 73 -28.83 -2.39 -4.27
C ASP A 73 -28.02 -3.60 -4.78
N ASP A 74 -27.43 -3.48 -5.97
CA ASP A 74 -26.61 -4.49 -6.63
C ASP A 74 -25.11 -4.38 -6.34
N ILE A 75 -24.69 -3.46 -5.46
CA ILE A 75 -23.29 -3.28 -5.03
C ILE A 75 -23.18 -3.54 -3.53
N ASP A 76 -22.29 -4.44 -3.12
CA ASP A 76 -22.01 -4.77 -1.72
C ASP A 76 -20.59 -4.32 -1.30
N VAL A 77 -19.62 -4.38 -2.22
CA VAL A 77 -18.20 -4.11 -2.00
C VAL A 77 -17.74 -2.93 -2.83
N VAL A 78 -17.02 -1.98 -2.21
CA VAL A 78 -16.48 -0.80 -2.89
C VAL A 78 -15.01 -0.60 -2.56
N SER A 79 -14.15 -0.52 -3.59
CA SER A 79 -12.81 0.05 -3.43
C SER A 79 -12.83 1.55 -3.63
N VAL A 80 -12.28 2.32 -2.69
CA VAL A 80 -12.17 3.79 -2.77
C VAL A 80 -10.72 4.16 -3.07
N VAL A 81 -10.48 4.66 -4.29
CA VAL A 81 -9.14 4.87 -4.87
C VAL A 81 -9.05 6.24 -5.56
N ILE A 82 -9.32 7.28 -4.78
CA ILE A 82 -9.40 8.67 -5.24
C ILE A 82 -8.35 9.54 -4.50
N ALA A 83 -8.46 10.86 -4.61
CA ALA A 83 -7.57 11.75 -3.85
C ALA A 83 -7.84 11.59 -2.34
N ASN A 84 -6.76 11.59 -1.54
CA ASN A 84 -6.82 11.33 -0.09
C ASN A 84 -7.81 12.24 0.66
N SER A 85 -7.91 13.51 0.25
CA SER A 85 -8.81 14.51 0.84
C SER A 85 -10.30 14.16 0.67
N LEU A 86 -10.64 13.29 -0.28
CA LEU A 86 -12.01 12.86 -0.54
C LEU A 86 -12.36 11.54 0.15
N HIS A 87 -11.38 10.85 0.75
CA HIS A 87 -11.62 9.53 1.34
C HIS A 87 -12.68 9.59 2.44
N ARG A 88 -12.62 10.55 3.37
CA ARG A 88 -13.51 10.59 4.52
C ARG A 88 -14.99 10.64 4.12
N GLU A 89 -15.38 11.63 3.32
CA GLU A 89 -16.77 11.80 2.89
C GLU A 89 -17.31 10.54 2.20
N VAL A 90 -16.53 10.01 1.26
CA VAL A 90 -16.94 8.85 0.46
C VAL A 90 -17.02 7.59 1.31
N VAL A 91 -16.03 7.33 2.16
CA VAL A 91 -15.98 6.14 3.00
C VAL A 91 -17.07 6.15 4.06
N GLU A 92 -17.28 7.27 4.76
CA GLU A 92 -18.36 7.41 5.74
C GLU A 92 -19.74 7.22 5.08
N GLY A 93 -19.95 7.82 3.89
CA GLY A 93 -21.20 7.66 3.14
C GLY A 93 -21.45 6.22 2.68
N LEU A 94 -20.42 5.52 2.20
CA LEU A 94 -20.52 4.12 1.80
C LEU A 94 -20.80 3.18 2.98
N LEU A 95 -20.13 3.39 4.11
CA LEU A 95 -20.37 2.62 5.33
C LEU A 95 -21.79 2.86 5.88
N ALA A 96 -22.27 4.11 5.85
CA ALA A 96 -23.64 4.45 6.23
C ALA A 96 -24.69 3.78 5.32
N ALA A 97 -24.36 3.59 4.04
CA ALA A 97 -25.17 2.83 3.09
C ALA A 97 -25.00 1.29 3.20
N GLY A 98 -24.25 0.81 4.19
CA GLY A 98 -24.04 -0.62 4.44
C GLY A 98 -23.04 -1.29 3.49
N LYS A 99 -22.24 -0.53 2.74
CA LYS A 99 -21.24 -1.10 1.82
C LYS A 99 -19.97 -1.50 2.57
N HIS A 100 -19.34 -2.59 2.14
CA HIS A 100 -18.00 -2.97 2.57
C HIS A 100 -16.96 -2.13 1.81
N VAL A 101 -15.98 -1.57 2.52
CA VAL A 101 -15.04 -0.60 1.94
C VAL A 101 -13.58 -1.08 2.01
N LEU A 102 -12.90 -1.09 0.87
CA LEU A 102 -11.44 -1.18 0.78
C LEU A 102 -10.87 0.17 0.32
N CYS A 103 -10.30 0.95 1.23
CA CYS A 103 -9.76 2.29 0.95
C CYS A 103 -8.27 2.22 0.60
N GLU A 104 -7.83 2.96 -0.40
CA GLU A 104 -6.39 3.14 -0.67
C GLU A 104 -5.69 3.95 0.44
N LYS A 105 -4.36 3.79 0.50
CA LYS A 105 -3.48 4.53 1.42
C LYS A 105 -2.98 5.83 0.77
N PRO A 106 -2.57 6.84 1.55
CA PRO A 106 -2.82 7.03 2.98
C PRO A 106 -4.32 7.10 3.32
N LEU A 107 -4.70 6.81 4.57
CA LEU A 107 -6.11 6.75 4.95
C LEU A 107 -6.83 8.09 4.68
N SER A 108 -6.17 9.20 4.97
CA SER A 108 -6.60 10.55 4.65
C SER A 108 -5.38 11.47 4.49
N ASP A 109 -5.60 12.76 4.21
CA ASP A 109 -4.57 13.81 4.24
C ASP A 109 -4.44 14.47 5.62
N SER A 110 -5.37 14.21 6.55
CA SER A 110 -5.29 14.69 7.93
C SER A 110 -5.47 13.55 8.96
N LEU A 111 -4.80 13.66 10.11
CA LEU A 111 -4.96 12.71 11.22
C LEU A 111 -6.36 12.77 11.85
N GLU A 112 -6.98 13.96 11.83
CA GLU A 112 -8.35 14.14 12.33
C GLU A 112 -9.33 13.32 11.49
N ASP A 113 -9.24 13.45 10.16
CA ASP A 113 -10.10 12.71 9.24
C ASP A 113 -9.82 11.21 9.28
N ALA A 114 -8.55 10.81 9.36
CA ALA A 114 -8.18 9.40 9.50
C ALA A 114 -8.78 8.77 10.77
N ARG A 115 -8.75 9.49 11.89
CA ARG A 115 -9.37 9.03 13.16
C ARG A 115 -10.88 8.94 13.04
N ALA A 116 -11.53 9.94 12.44
CA ALA A 116 -12.96 9.91 12.20
C ALA A 116 -13.38 8.72 11.30
N MET A 117 -12.60 8.44 10.25
CA MET A 117 -12.82 7.27 9.39
C MET A 117 -12.66 5.96 10.17
N ALA A 118 -11.65 5.84 11.04
CA ALA A 118 -11.47 4.66 11.88
C ALA A 118 -12.62 4.49 12.89
N ASP A 119 -13.14 5.59 13.47
CA ASP A 119 -14.34 5.58 14.30
C ASP A 119 -15.58 5.12 13.51
N ALA A 120 -15.77 5.62 12.30
CA ALA A 120 -16.87 5.20 11.43
C ALA A 120 -16.77 3.70 11.10
N ALA A 121 -15.56 3.21 10.78
CA ALA A 121 -15.30 1.81 10.51
C ALA A 121 -15.60 0.89 11.71
N ARG A 122 -15.26 1.31 12.94
CA ARG A 122 -15.57 0.55 14.16
C ARG A 122 -17.07 0.44 14.43
N ASN A 123 -17.80 1.49 14.12
CA ASN A 123 -19.24 1.58 14.41
C ASN A 123 -20.12 1.05 13.27
N ALA A 124 -19.55 0.77 12.10
CA ALA A 124 -20.27 0.24 10.95
C ALA A 124 -20.61 -1.25 11.15
N ALA A 125 -21.77 -1.67 10.63
CA ALA A 125 -22.09 -3.08 10.48
C ALA A 125 -21.28 -3.75 9.35
N SER A 126 -20.70 -2.94 8.47
CA SER A 126 -19.92 -3.37 7.31
C SER A 126 -18.42 -3.32 7.60
N ILE A 127 -17.67 -4.12 6.86
CA ILE A 127 -16.21 -4.24 6.98
C ILE A 127 -15.54 -3.07 6.25
N ALA A 128 -14.59 -2.41 6.91
CA ALA A 128 -13.69 -1.41 6.30
C ALA A 128 -12.21 -1.82 6.48
N ARG A 129 -11.43 -1.72 5.40
CA ARG A 129 -10.00 -2.10 5.38
C ARG A 129 -9.20 -1.11 4.53
N ILE A 130 -7.90 -0.97 4.83
CA ILE A 130 -6.96 -0.15 4.07
C ILE A 130 -6.04 -1.00 3.19
N GLY A 131 -5.73 -0.47 2.00
CA GLY A 131 -4.91 -1.10 0.96
C GLY A 131 -3.40 -0.98 1.18
N PHE A 132 -2.86 -1.61 2.23
CA PHE A 132 -1.40 -1.72 2.39
C PHE A 132 -0.82 -2.88 1.57
N THR A 133 -0.84 -2.74 0.25
CA THR A 133 -0.58 -3.84 -0.70
C THR A 133 0.76 -4.58 -0.49
N PHE A 134 1.83 -3.93 -0.02
CA PHE A 134 3.14 -4.60 0.19
C PHE A 134 3.11 -5.73 1.22
N ARG A 135 2.17 -5.75 2.17
CA ARG A 135 2.00 -6.91 3.08
C ARG A 135 1.58 -8.18 2.34
N ARG A 136 1.05 -8.02 1.12
CA ARG A 136 0.66 -9.09 0.20
C ARG A 136 1.78 -9.54 -0.72
N THR A 137 2.99 -9.00 -0.56
CA THR A 137 4.16 -9.52 -1.24
C THR A 137 4.59 -10.84 -0.57
N PRO A 138 4.60 -11.98 -1.30
CA PRO A 138 4.97 -13.28 -0.75
C PRO A 138 6.28 -13.29 0.03
N GLY A 139 7.32 -12.63 -0.49
CA GLY A 139 8.62 -12.54 0.19
C GLY A 139 8.55 -11.79 1.52
N ILE A 140 7.83 -10.67 1.58
CA ILE A 140 7.65 -9.88 2.81
C ILE A 140 6.84 -10.68 3.84
N ALA A 141 5.76 -11.33 3.42
CA ALA A 141 4.97 -12.18 4.30
C ALA A 141 5.76 -13.39 4.82
N TYR A 142 6.59 -14.02 3.98
CA TYR A 142 7.43 -15.13 4.41
C TYR A 142 8.49 -14.70 5.42
N ILE A 143 9.14 -13.54 5.21
CA ILE A 143 10.07 -12.97 6.20
C ILE A 143 9.35 -12.72 7.53
N ARG A 144 8.12 -12.20 7.50
CA ARG A 144 7.29 -12.03 8.71
C ARG A 144 7.04 -13.36 9.40
N ASP A 145 6.69 -14.40 8.66
CA ASP A 145 6.44 -15.73 9.23
C ASP A 145 7.69 -16.27 9.92
N LEU A 146 8.87 -16.15 9.30
CA LEU A 146 10.15 -16.56 9.91
C LEU A 146 10.48 -15.81 11.21
N ILE A 147 10.12 -14.53 11.31
CA ILE A 147 10.26 -13.76 12.56
C ILE A 147 9.24 -14.26 13.58
N ARG A 148 7.96 -14.33 13.21
CA ARG A 148 6.85 -14.66 14.10
C ARG A 148 6.93 -16.08 14.67
N THR A 149 7.41 -17.05 13.89
CA THR A 149 7.60 -18.44 14.36
C THR A 149 8.88 -18.64 15.16
N GLY A 150 9.70 -17.59 15.32
CA GLY A 150 10.95 -17.64 16.08
C GLY A 150 12.14 -18.23 15.31
N VAL A 151 11.99 -18.57 14.03
CA VAL A 151 13.09 -19.09 13.20
C VAL A 151 14.23 -18.08 13.11
N LEU A 152 13.92 -16.81 12.87
CA LEU A 152 14.92 -15.74 12.88
C LEU A 152 15.24 -15.23 14.30
N GLY A 153 14.44 -15.57 15.31
CA GLY A 153 14.58 -15.05 16.68
C GLY A 153 14.10 -13.59 16.79
N LYS A 154 14.54 -12.89 17.84
CA LYS A 154 14.14 -11.48 18.04
C LYS A 154 14.81 -10.56 17.01
N VAL A 155 14.07 -9.55 16.56
CA VAL A 155 14.61 -8.49 15.71
C VAL A 155 15.60 -7.65 16.51
N LEU A 156 16.79 -7.43 15.96
CA LEU A 156 17.86 -6.62 16.53
C LEU A 156 17.94 -5.23 15.87
N HIS A 157 17.82 -5.18 14.54
CA HIS A 157 17.83 -3.93 13.78
C HIS A 157 17.17 -4.07 12.41
N PHE A 158 16.57 -2.99 11.93
CA PHE A 158 15.96 -2.86 10.59
C PHE A 158 16.63 -1.75 9.77
N SER A 159 17.03 -2.03 8.53
CA SER A 159 17.47 -1.00 7.58
C SER A 159 16.60 -1.03 6.34
N GLY A 160 15.94 0.08 6.02
CA GLY A 160 14.95 0.13 4.96
C GLY A 160 15.10 1.35 4.07
N ARG A 161 14.84 1.15 2.77
CA ARG A 161 14.89 2.19 1.75
C ARG A 161 13.72 2.07 0.78
N TYR A 162 13.14 3.20 0.37
CA TYR A 162 12.19 3.23 -0.73
C TYR A 162 12.55 4.35 -1.71
N TRP A 163 13.16 3.93 -2.83
CA TRP A 163 13.58 4.80 -3.92
C TRP A 163 12.65 4.73 -5.12
N THR A 164 12.19 5.89 -5.56
CA THR A 164 11.50 6.09 -6.83
C THR A 164 12.13 7.24 -7.62
N ASP A 165 11.98 7.23 -8.95
CA ASP A 165 12.53 8.26 -9.84
C ASP A 165 11.44 9.04 -10.59
N TYR A 166 10.17 8.81 -10.29
CA TYR A 166 9.05 9.48 -10.96
C TYR A 166 9.10 11.02 -10.81
N GLY A 167 9.73 11.52 -9.75
CA GLY A 167 9.93 12.95 -9.49
C GLY A 167 11.30 13.48 -9.89
N PHE A 168 12.22 12.64 -10.40
CA PHE A 168 13.62 13.02 -10.63
C PHE A 168 13.80 14.15 -11.65
N SER A 169 12.96 14.22 -12.69
CA SER A 169 13.11 15.25 -13.72
C SER A 169 12.57 16.61 -13.23
N PRO A 170 13.36 17.70 -13.27
CA PRO A 170 12.86 19.05 -12.98
C PRO A 170 11.84 19.56 -14.00
N SER A 171 11.81 18.98 -15.21
CA SER A 171 10.83 19.32 -16.24
C SER A 171 9.51 18.55 -16.11
N ALA A 172 9.41 17.61 -15.15
CA ALA A 172 8.16 16.92 -14.89
C ALA A 172 7.09 17.90 -14.36
N PRO A 173 5.82 17.76 -14.79
CA PRO A 173 4.76 18.71 -14.49
C PRO A 173 4.50 18.85 -12.99
N MET A 174 4.13 20.06 -12.57
CA MET A 174 3.53 20.28 -11.26
C MET A 174 2.22 19.48 -11.14
N SER A 175 1.95 18.96 -9.96
CA SER A 175 0.77 18.17 -9.62
C SER A 175 0.48 18.29 -8.13
N TRP A 176 -0.66 17.76 -7.69
CA TRP A 176 -1.06 17.74 -6.28
C TRP A 176 -0.02 17.04 -5.37
N ARG A 177 0.78 16.10 -5.89
CA ARG A 177 1.82 15.39 -5.12
C ARG A 177 2.96 16.28 -4.64
N TYR A 178 3.11 17.48 -5.20
CA TYR A 178 4.14 18.45 -4.84
C TYR A 178 3.62 19.56 -3.92
N LYS A 179 2.38 19.43 -3.44
CA LYS A 179 1.67 20.37 -2.55
C LYS A 179 1.43 19.77 -1.17
N GLY A 180 1.08 20.59 -0.19
CA GLY A 180 0.63 20.13 1.14
C GLY A 180 1.66 20.27 2.27
N GLY A 181 2.82 20.90 2.00
CA GLY A 181 3.81 21.22 3.03
C GLY A 181 4.73 20.05 3.45
N PRO A 182 5.61 20.27 4.44
CA PRO A 182 6.59 19.27 4.88
C PRO A 182 5.95 17.94 5.32
N GLY A 183 6.49 16.83 4.84
CA GLY A 183 6.07 15.47 5.20
C GLY A 183 4.98 14.90 4.30
N SER A 184 4.31 15.74 3.51
CA SER A 184 3.27 15.32 2.55
C SER A 184 3.82 14.78 1.23
N GLY A 185 5.13 14.87 0.99
CA GLY A 185 5.78 14.48 -0.24
C GLY A 185 6.17 13.00 -0.28
N ALA A 186 7.45 12.73 -0.49
CA ALA A 186 7.99 11.37 -0.53
C ALA A 186 7.74 10.60 0.77
N LEU A 187 7.76 11.27 1.93
CA LEU A 187 7.44 10.67 3.22
C LEU A 187 6.02 10.07 3.24
N ALA A 188 4.99 10.84 2.86
CA ALA A 188 3.62 10.35 2.86
C ALA A 188 3.37 9.31 1.76
N ASP A 189 3.90 9.53 0.55
CA ASP A 189 3.58 8.67 -0.60
C ASP A 189 4.27 7.28 -0.52
N VAL A 190 5.60 7.27 -0.39
CA VAL A 190 6.39 6.03 -0.37
C VAL A 190 6.89 5.67 1.03
N GLY A 191 7.12 6.65 1.89
CA GLY A 191 7.49 6.41 3.29
C GLY A 191 6.39 5.73 4.11
N SER A 192 5.12 5.98 3.81
CA SER A 192 3.98 5.24 4.40
C SER A 192 4.11 3.73 4.21
N HIS A 193 4.50 3.28 3.01
CA HIS A 193 4.73 1.86 2.73
C HIS A 193 5.90 1.29 3.53
N LEU A 194 7.04 1.98 3.55
CA LEU A 194 8.22 1.49 4.24
C LEU A 194 8.01 1.44 5.76
N ALA A 195 7.39 2.46 6.34
CA ALA A 195 7.05 2.52 7.76
C ALA A 195 6.01 1.45 8.14
N TYR A 196 5.03 1.17 7.28
CA TYR A 196 4.08 0.09 7.54
C TYR A 196 4.75 -1.29 7.45
N VAL A 197 5.59 -1.52 6.44
CA VAL A 197 6.31 -2.80 6.29
C VAL A 197 7.24 -3.05 7.48
N SER A 198 7.87 -2.01 8.04
CA SER A 198 8.72 -2.20 9.21
C SER A 198 7.92 -2.58 10.46
N GLU A 199 6.77 -1.95 10.76
CA GLU A 199 5.92 -2.39 11.87
C GLU A 199 5.35 -3.79 11.63
N PHE A 200 4.98 -4.12 10.38
CA PHE A 200 4.48 -5.44 10.01
C PHE A 200 5.49 -6.57 10.29
N LEU A 201 6.78 -6.28 10.18
CA LEU A 201 7.87 -7.23 10.41
C LEU A 201 8.42 -7.20 11.84
N CYS A 202 8.61 -6.00 12.40
CA CYS A 202 9.40 -5.77 13.60
C CYS A 202 8.56 -5.46 14.85
N GLY A 203 7.25 -5.28 14.69
CA GLY A 203 6.35 -4.83 15.75
C GLY A 203 6.33 -3.31 15.90
N ASP A 204 5.64 -2.82 16.94
CA ASP A 204 5.39 -1.39 17.09
C ASP A 204 6.66 -0.55 17.19
N ILE A 205 6.66 0.60 16.51
CA ILE A 205 7.63 1.67 16.72
C ILE A 205 7.25 2.46 17.98
N LYS A 206 8.12 2.52 18.98
CA LYS A 206 7.87 3.26 20.23
C LYS A 206 8.28 4.72 20.15
N SER A 207 9.26 5.05 19.30
CA SER A 207 9.65 6.44 19.07
C SER A 207 10.36 6.65 17.74
N ILE A 208 10.35 7.89 17.29
CA ILE A 208 11.03 8.35 16.07
C ILE A 208 12.01 9.45 16.42
N SER A 209 13.16 9.48 15.76
CA SER A 209 14.16 10.53 15.95
C SER A 209 14.96 10.78 14.68
N GLY A 210 15.71 11.89 14.65
CA GLY A 210 16.56 12.21 13.52
C GLY A 210 15.80 12.47 12.23
N GLY A 211 14.53 12.86 12.31
CA GLY A 211 13.73 13.22 11.14
C GLY A 211 14.44 14.27 10.29
N ARG A 212 14.47 14.04 8.98
CA ARG A 212 15.01 14.94 7.97
C ARG A 212 14.09 14.94 6.77
N LEU A 213 13.78 16.13 6.27
CA LEU A 213 13.00 16.37 5.07
C LEU A 213 13.81 17.29 4.16
N SER A 214 13.84 17.01 2.86
CA SER A 214 14.57 17.83 1.88
C SER A 214 13.80 17.91 0.57
N THR A 215 13.72 19.13 0.03
CA THR A 215 13.21 19.42 -1.32
C THR A 215 14.41 19.72 -2.20
N ALA A 216 14.68 18.86 -3.17
CA ALA A 216 15.83 18.98 -4.08
C ALA A 216 15.45 19.74 -5.36
N ILE A 217 14.20 19.60 -5.80
CA ILE A 217 13.63 20.31 -6.95
C ILE A 217 12.56 21.27 -6.40
N ASP A 218 12.91 22.55 -6.32
CA ASP A 218 12.15 23.58 -5.62
C ASP A 218 11.02 24.22 -6.45
N LYS A 219 10.99 23.98 -7.76
CA LYS A 219 9.93 24.44 -8.67
C LYS A 219 9.74 23.51 -9.85
N ARG A 220 8.51 23.46 -10.36
CA ARG A 220 8.11 22.63 -11.51
C ARG A 220 7.22 23.41 -12.48
N PRO A 221 7.27 23.10 -13.79
CA PRO A 221 6.44 23.77 -14.76
C PRO A 221 4.97 23.37 -14.64
N LEU A 222 4.05 24.31 -14.84
CA LEU A 222 2.61 24.07 -14.78
C LEU A 222 2.15 23.22 -15.98
N PRO A 223 1.32 22.19 -15.77
CA PRO A 223 0.81 21.37 -16.87
C PRO A 223 -0.21 22.17 -17.71
N LEU A 224 -0.23 21.91 -19.02
CA LEU A 224 -1.21 22.46 -19.98
C LEU A 224 -2.51 21.64 -20.03
N GLY A 225 -2.57 20.52 -19.32
CA GLY A 225 -3.72 19.61 -19.27
C GLY A 225 -3.73 18.76 -18.00
N ALA A 226 -4.64 17.80 -17.92
CA ALA A 226 -4.72 16.89 -16.78
C ALA A 226 -3.50 15.97 -16.69
N VAL A 227 -2.97 15.78 -15.48
CA VAL A 227 -1.87 14.86 -15.18
C VAL A 227 -2.45 13.60 -14.54
N ILE A 228 -2.21 12.43 -15.13
CA ILE A 228 -2.69 11.14 -14.62
C ILE A 228 -1.49 10.34 -14.10
N GLY A 229 -1.56 9.87 -12.85
CA GLY A 229 -0.50 9.03 -12.29
C GLY A 229 0.86 9.75 -12.26
N HIS A 230 1.85 9.16 -12.92
CA HIS A 230 3.21 9.70 -13.10
C HIS A 230 3.50 10.08 -14.55
N ASP A 231 2.47 10.18 -15.40
CA ASP A 231 2.65 10.37 -16.83
C ASP A 231 3.22 11.76 -17.17
N HIS A 232 3.94 11.83 -18.28
CA HIS A 232 4.34 13.09 -18.88
C HIS A 232 3.12 13.82 -19.43
N ALA A 233 2.99 15.10 -19.09
CA ALA A 233 2.02 16.00 -19.69
C ALA A 233 2.76 17.12 -20.43
N ALA A 234 2.11 17.72 -21.43
CA ALA A 234 2.60 18.97 -21.99
C ALA A 234 2.60 20.04 -20.89
N VAL A 235 3.68 20.83 -20.82
CA VAL A 235 3.90 21.83 -19.77
C VAL A 235 4.08 23.21 -20.36
N SER A 236 3.75 24.23 -19.58
CA SER A 236 3.97 25.64 -19.91
C SER A 236 5.36 26.12 -19.50
N ASP A 237 5.72 27.33 -19.90
CA ASP A 237 6.93 28.04 -19.42
C ASP A 237 6.75 28.66 -18.02
N THR A 238 5.57 28.52 -17.40
CA THR A 238 5.29 29.03 -16.04
C THR A 238 5.60 27.98 -15.00
N PHE A 239 6.29 28.36 -13.93
CA PHE A 239 6.69 27.47 -12.84
C PHE A 239 5.95 27.79 -11.55
N GLU A 240 5.66 26.76 -10.77
CA GLU A 240 5.14 26.84 -9.39
C GLU A 240 6.16 26.23 -8.43
N ALA A 241 6.21 26.74 -7.20
CA ALA A 241 7.09 26.21 -6.15
C ALA A 241 6.60 24.84 -5.67
N VAL A 242 7.53 23.95 -5.36
CA VAL A 242 7.26 22.68 -4.68
C VAL A 242 7.18 22.95 -3.18
N GLU A 243 6.12 22.50 -2.53
CA GLU A 243 5.83 22.81 -1.11
C GLU A 243 6.31 21.72 -0.15
N ASN A 244 6.71 20.55 -0.66
CA ASN A 244 6.95 19.35 0.13
C ASN A 244 8.26 18.63 -0.21
N ASP A 245 8.54 17.56 0.52
CA ASP A 245 9.79 16.82 0.49
C ASP A 245 9.93 15.89 -0.73
N ASP A 246 11.11 15.92 -1.34
CA ASP A 246 11.57 14.94 -2.32
C ASP A 246 12.27 13.75 -1.64
N TYR A 247 12.89 13.99 -0.48
CA TYR A 247 13.63 13.03 0.31
C TYR A 247 13.26 13.15 1.79
N ALA A 248 13.14 12.00 2.46
CA ALA A 248 13.05 11.93 3.91
C ALA A 248 13.95 10.84 4.49
N ALA A 249 14.48 11.07 5.69
CA ALA A 249 15.21 10.08 6.47
C ALA A 249 14.86 10.20 7.95
N PHE A 250 14.85 9.07 8.66
CA PHE A 250 14.58 9.03 10.10
C PHE A 250 15.08 7.72 10.72
N ASN A 251 15.22 7.73 12.04
CA ASN A 251 15.45 6.53 12.84
C ASN A 251 14.20 6.20 13.66
N ALA A 252 13.97 4.92 13.90
CA ALA A 252 12.90 4.42 14.74
C ALA A 252 13.47 3.54 15.87
N GLU A 253 12.81 3.55 17.02
CA GLU A 253 13.04 2.61 18.10
C GLU A 253 11.84 1.67 18.20
N PHE A 254 12.08 0.36 18.11
CA PHE A 254 11.10 -0.70 18.32
C PHE A 254 11.20 -1.20 19.76
N GLU A 255 10.32 -2.11 20.16
CA GLU A 255 10.40 -2.77 21.47
C GLU A 255 11.78 -3.43 21.73
N ASN A 256 12.37 -4.07 20.71
CA ASN A 256 13.59 -4.88 20.85
C ASN A 256 14.75 -4.44 19.95
N GLY A 257 14.75 -3.21 19.42
CA GLY A 257 15.82 -2.78 18.52
C GLY A 257 15.61 -1.38 17.97
N ALA A 258 16.42 -1.02 16.97
CA ALA A 258 16.32 0.24 16.26
C ALA A 258 16.18 0.00 14.76
N GLY A 259 15.82 1.04 14.02
CA GLY A 259 15.90 1.00 12.57
C GLY A 259 16.20 2.34 11.94
N SER A 260 16.70 2.28 10.71
CA SER A 260 17.02 3.43 9.85
C SER A 260 16.20 3.38 8.58
N PHE A 261 15.67 4.54 8.19
CA PHE A 261 14.71 4.70 7.12
C PHE A 261 15.12 5.83 6.20
N GLU A 262 14.90 5.60 4.92
CA GLU A 262 15.40 6.46 3.85
C GLU A 262 14.45 6.37 2.65
N VAL A 263 13.85 7.48 2.24
CA VAL A 263 12.86 7.52 1.15
C VAL A 263 13.09 8.70 0.22
N SER A 264 12.89 8.47 -1.08
CA SER A 264 13.18 9.46 -2.12
C SER A 264 12.30 9.24 -3.33
N ARG A 265 11.74 10.33 -3.86
CA ARG A 265 11.05 10.33 -5.16
C ARG A 265 11.89 10.84 -6.33
N VAL A 266 13.15 11.20 -6.06
CA VAL A 266 14.10 11.76 -7.02
C VAL A 266 15.34 10.89 -7.20
N ALA A 267 15.26 9.60 -6.82
CA ALA A 267 16.38 8.67 -6.87
C ALA A 267 16.54 8.08 -8.28
N ALA A 268 17.20 8.83 -9.18
CA ALA A 268 17.41 8.45 -10.58
C ALA A 268 17.87 6.99 -10.75
N GLY A 269 17.21 6.26 -11.66
CA GLY A 269 17.53 4.86 -11.96
C GLY A 269 16.83 3.85 -11.03
N HIS A 270 16.08 4.33 -10.03
CA HIS A 270 15.21 3.51 -9.22
C HIS A 270 13.75 3.76 -9.59
N ALA A 271 13.21 3.02 -10.56
CA ALA A 271 11.80 3.18 -10.96
C ALA A 271 10.83 2.97 -9.78
N ASN A 272 11.01 1.87 -9.06
CA ASN A 272 10.21 1.51 -7.89
C ASN A 272 10.94 0.47 -7.02
N SER A 273 11.78 0.93 -6.09
CA SER A 273 12.74 0.09 -5.36
C SER A 273 12.52 0.13 -3.83
N LEU A 274 11.42 -0.45 -3.34
CA LEU A 274 11.31 -0.79 -1.92
C LEU A 274 12.27 -1.93 -1.61
N ASN A 275 13.19 -1.71 -0.67
CA ASN A 275 14.17 -2.71 -0.24
C ASN A 275 14.47 -2.57 1.25
N PHE A 276 14.74 -3.67 1.91
CA PHE A 276 15.12 -3.67 3.32
C PHE A 276 15.97 -4.88 3.69
N GLU A 277 16.63 -4.78 4.83
CA GLU A 277 17.30 -5.85 5.54
C GLU A 277 16.86 -5.84 7.00
N VAL A 278 16.47 -7.01 7.51
CA VAL A 278 16.11 -7.21 8.92
C VAL A 278 17.10 -8.18 9.54
N PHE A 279 17.73 -7.75 10.63
CA PHE A 279 18.72 -8.53 11.38
C PHE A 279 18.07 -9.03 12.67
N CYS A 280 18.24 -10.32 12.95
CA CYS A 280 17.63 -10.99 14.10
C CYS A 280 18.67 -11.85 14.83
N GLU A 281 18.33 -12.35 16.02
CA GLU A 281 19.23 -13.17 16.86
C GLU A 281 19.81 -14.40 16.14
N ASN A 282 18.99 -15.08 15.32
CA ASN A 282 19.33 -16.36 14.69
C ASN A 282 19.58 -16.24 13.17
N GLY A 283 19.59 -15.02 12.62
CA GLY A 283 19.72 -14.86 11.18
C GLY A 283 19.35 -13.46 10.68
N ALA A 284 19.22 -13.34 9.37
CA ALA A 284 18.81 -12.09 8.73
C ALA A 284 18.11 -12.35 7.40
N ALA A 285 17.30 -11.40 6.94
CA ALA A 285 16.62 -11.50 5.66
C ALA A 285 16.64 -10.18 4.89
N LYS A 286 16.70 -10.27 3.56
CA LYS A 286 16.62 -9.12 2.64
C LYS A 286 15.48 -9.30 1.64
N PHE A 287 14.84 -8.19 1.34
CA PHE A 287 13.87 -8.09 0.25
C PHE A 287 14.24 -6.93 -0.67
N ASP A 288 14.04 -7.10 -1.98
CA ASP A 288 14.29 -6.11 -3.00
C ASP A 288 13.18 -6.17 -4.07
N GLN A 289 12.34 -5.15 -4.15
CA GLN A 289 11.20 -5.08 -5.06
C GLN A 289 11.58 -5.23 -6.54
N ARG A 290 12.84 -4.97 -6.91
CA ARG A 290 13.34 -5.18 -8.29
C ARG A 290 13.43 -6.67 -8.65
N ARG A 291 13.44 -7.55 -7.64
CA ARG A 291 13.44 -9.01 -7.75
C ARG A 291 12.36 -9.57 -6.81
N PRO A 292 11.07 -9.31 -7.11
CA PRO A 292 9.98 -9.58 -6.17
C PRO A 292 9.76 -11.06 -5.89
N SER A 293 10.25 -11.95 -6.76
CA SER A 293 10.13 -13.41 -6.66
C SER A 293 11.24 -14.12 -5.89
N GLU A 294 12.09 -13.37 -5.18
CA GLU A 294 13.11 -13.94 -4.30
C GLU A 294 13.23 -13.16 -2.97
N ILE A 295 13.82 -13.81 -1.98
CA ILE A 295 14.43 -13.15 -0.82
C ILE A 295 15.87 -13.63 -0.67
N GLN A 296 16.68 -12.89 0.08
CA GLN A 296 17.94 -13.43 0.61
C GLN A 296 17.72 -13.79 2.08
N LEU A 297 18.14 -14.98 2.48
CA LEU A 297 17.98 -15.48 3.84
C LEU A 297 19.33 -15.96 4.39
N PHE A 298 19.68 -15.54 5.59
CA PHE A 298 20.79 -16.08 6.35
C PHE A 298 20.23 -16.71 7.63
N LEU A 299 20.61 -17.95 7.92
CA LEU A 299 20.33 -18.64 9.18
C LEU A 299 21.66 -18.97 9.85
N ASN A 300 21.74 -18.72 11.16
CA ASN A 300 22.91 -19.01 11.97
C ASN A 300 22.85 -20.45 12.53
N ASP A 301 22.70 -21.43 11.64
CA ASP A 301 22.54 -22.85 11.96
C ASP A 301 23.62 -23.76 11.32
N GLY A 302 24.52 -23.17 10.53
CA GLY A 302 25.54 -23.87 9.74
C GLY A 302 26.98 -23.74 10.25
N SER A 303 27.89 -24.38 9.51
CA SER A 303 29.33 -24.24 9.72
C SER A 303 29.82 -22.87 9.25
N GLY A 304 30.82 -22.28 9.94
CA GLY A 304 31.29 -20.92 9.62
C GLY A 304 31.83 -20.75 8.19
N ASN A 305 32.27 -21.83 7.54
CA ASN A 305 32.76 -21.86 6.16
C ASN A 305 31.64 -21.92 5.09
N GLU A 306 30.40 -22.17 5.49
CA GLU A 306 29.22 -22.19 4.60
C GLU A 306 28.23 -21.06 4.92
N ASN A 307 28.53 -20.25 5.94
CA ASN A 307 27.70 -19.14 6.37
C ASN A 307 27.64 -18.02 5.31
N GLY A 308 26.42 -17.62 4.97
CA GLY A 308 26.14 -16.53 4.06
C GLY A 308 24.67 -16.43 3.71
N TYR A 309 24.30 -15.37 3.02
CA TYR A 309 22.98 -15.25 2.44
C TYR A 309 22.79 -16.31 1.36
N ARG A 310 21.75 -17.13 1.50
CA ARG A 310 21.22 -17.94 0.40
C ARG A 310 20.10 -17.18 -0.29
N GLN A 311 20.04 -17.34 -1.61
CA GLN A 311 18.88 -16.93 -2.40
C GLN A 311 17.76 -17.95 -2.16
N VAL A 312 16.59 -17.46 -1.75
CA VAL A 312 15.37 -18.27 -1.65
C VAL A 312 14.46 -17.83 -2.77
N ILE A 313 14.27 -18.75 -3.71
CA ILE A 313 13.32 -18.60 -4.81
C ILE A 313 11.91 -18.90 -4.30
N LEU A 314 11.00 -17.94 -4.51
CA LEU A 314 9.62 -18.05 -4.02
C LEU A 314 8.77 -18.91 -4.97
N GLY A 315 7.75 -19.56 -4.42
CA GLY A 315 6.95 -20.57 -5.11
C GLY A 315 5.86 -21.18 -4.20
N PRO A 316 5.27 -22.33 -4.57
CA PRO A 316 4.10 -22.96 -3.92
C PRO A 316 4.17 -23.15 -2.40
N GLY A 317 5.37 -23.18 -1.82
CA GLY A 317 5.56 -23.30 -0.36
C GLY A 317 5.45 -21.97 0.39
N HIS A 318 5.27 -20.84 -0.30
CA HIS A 318 5.34 -19.50 0.27
C HIS A 318 3.96 -18.82 0.36
N PRO A 319 3.77 -17.86 1.28
CA PRO A 319 2.50 -17.17 1.48
C PRO A 319 1.93 -16.58 0.20
N TYR A 320 0.61 -16.68 0.05
CA TYR A 320 -0.20 -16.22 -1.09
C TYR A 320 0.03 -16.95 -2.41
N ILE A 321 1.19 -17.60 -2.61
CA ILE A 321 1.43 -18.40 -3.82
C ILE A 321 0.80 -19.78 -3.65
N ALA A 322 0.97 -20.37 -2.46
CA ALA A 322 0.47 -21.69 -2.11
C ALA A 322 -1.01 -21.88 -2.49
N GLY A 323 -1.27 -22.75 -3.48
CA GLY A 323 -2.63 -23.06 -3.96
C GLY A 323 -3.34 -21.91 -4.69
N GLY A 324 -2.63 -20.84 -5.03
CA GLY A 324 -3.17 -19.58 -5.57
C GLY A 324 -2.71 -19.17 -6.96
N LEU A 325 -1.65 -19.80 -7.49
CA LEU A 325 -1.21 -19.56 -8.86
C LEU A 325 -1.76 -20.65 -9.78
N ALA A 326 -2.28 -20.23 -10.94
CA ALA A 326 -2.73 -21.17 -11.97
C ALA A 326 -1.59 -22.08 -12.47
N MET A 327 -0.35 -21.57 -12.44
CA MET A 327 0.87 -22.35 -12.62
C MET A 327 1.69 -22.29 -11.33
N ASP A 328 1.43 -23.24 -10.44
CA ASP A 328 2.04 -23.30 -9.12
C ASP A 328 3.42 -23.98 -9.18
N ALA A 329 4.44 -23.22 -9.57
CA ALA A 329 5.84 -23.66 -9.57
C ALA A 329 6.79 -22.51 -9.17
N PRO A 330 7.92 -22.80 -8.51
CA PRO A 330 8.94 -21.79 -8.25
C PRO A 330 9.42 -21.12 -9.55
N GLU A 331 9.76 -19.83 -9.47
CA GLU A 331 10.16 -18.97 -10.62
C GLU A 331 9.07 -18.71 -11.68
N VAL A 332 7.86 -19.21 -11.49
CA VAL A 332 6.69 -18.66 -12.21
C VAL A 332 6.47 -17.26 -11.65
N GLY A 333 7.00 -16.28 -12.37
CA GLY A 333 7.16 -14.92 -11.89
C GLY A 333 5.85 -14.30 -11.39
N PHE A 334 5.95 -13.59 -10.28
CA PHE A 334 4.89 -12.72 -9.77
C PHE A 334 5.46 -11.33 -9.52
N GLY A 335 4.63 -10.31 -9.65
CA GLY A 335 5.00 -8.91 -9.48
C GLY A 335 4.12 -8.20 -8.46
N GLN A 336 4.30 -6.88 -8.37
CA GLN A 336 3.51 -6.04 -7.47
C GLN A 336 2.00 -6.07 -7.79
N ASN A 337 1.62 -6.28 -9.04
CA ASN A 337 0.22 -6.32 -9.44
C ASN A 337 -0.52 -7.54 -8.85
N ASP A 338 0.15 -8.67 -8.67
CA ASP A 338 -0.44 -9.87 -8.06
C ASP A 338 -0.81 -9.64 -6.59
N ALA A 339 -0.05 -8.78 -5.90
CA ALA A 339 -0.33 -8.37 -4.53
C ALA A 339 -1.70 -7.67 -4.39
N PHE A 340 -2.15 -6.92 -5.40
CA PHE A 340 -3.52 -6.39 -5.43
C PHE A 340 -4.56 -7.50 -5.58
N GLY A 341 -4.28 -8.55 -6.36
CA GLY A 341 -5.14 -9.74 -6.47
C GLY A 341 -5.32 -10.43 -5.13
N TYR A 342 -4.24 -10.68 -4.40
CA TYR A 342 -4.29 -11.25 -3.04
C TYR A 342 -5.01 -10.33 -2.05
N GLN A 343 -4.84 -9.00 -2.18
CA GLN A 343 -5.56 -8.03 -1.37
C GLN A 343 -7.07 -8.08 -1.62
N ALA A 344 -7.50 -8.03 -2.88
CA ALA A 344 -8.90 -8.11 -3.26
C ALA A 344 -9.51 -9.45 -2.84
N ARG A 345 -8.77 -10.56 -3.02
CA ARG A 345 -9.19 -11.90 -2.58
C ARG A 345 -9.41 -11.95 -1.07
N ALA A 346 -8.43 -11.54 -0.27
CA ALA A 346 -8.55 -11.56 1.18
C ALA A 346 -9.73 -10.71 1.68
N PHE A 347 -9.99 -9.58 1.02
CA PHE A 347 -11.13 -8.73 1.37
C PHE A 347 -12.47 -9.40 1.01
N LEU A 348 -12.58 -10.01 -0.17
CA LEU A 348 -13.78 -10.74 -0.57
C LEU A 348 -14.06 -11.96 0.32
N GLU A 349 -13.04 -12.68 0.77
CA GLU A 349 -13.19 -13.80 1.70
C GLU A 349 -13.72 -13.34 3.06
N GLU A 350 -13.27 -12.17 3.53
CA GLU A 350 -13.79 -11.55 4.75
C GLU A 350 -15.25 -11.14 4.62
N VAL A 351 -15.60 -10.50 3.50
CA VAL A 351 -16.98 -10.10 3.21
C VAL A 351 -17.90 -11.31 3.04
N ALA A 352 -17.40 -12.39 2.44
CA ALA A 352 -18.14 -13.65 2.30
C ALA A 352 -18.29 -14.43 3.63
N GLY A 353 -17.68 -13.96 4.72
CA GLY A 353 -17.80 -14.56 6.05
C GLY A 353 -16.98 -15.82 6.26
N LEU A 354 -15.95 -16.08 5.44
CA LEU A 354 -15.04 -17.19 5.68
C LEU A 354 -14.26 -16.95 6.97
N SER A 355 -13.94 -18.02 7.71
CA SER A 355 -13.11 -17.93 8.91
C SER A 355 -11.66 -17.54 8.57
N GLU A 356 -10.89 -17.03 9.54
CA GLU A 356 -9.46 -16.72 9.30
C GLU A 356 -8.60 -17.96 9.05
N GLU A 357 -9.07 -19.14 9.45
CA GLU A 357 -8.40 -20.42 9.17
C GLU A 357 -8.56 -20.85 7.70
N GLU A 358 -9.64 -20.40 7.06
CA GLU A 358 -10.03 -20.78 5.69
C GLU A 358 -9.80 -19.65 4.68
N SER A 359 -9.31 -18.49 5.11
CA SER A 359 -9.07 -17.33 4.27
C SER A 359 -7.62 -16.91 4.27
N LEU A 360 -7.25 -16.06 3.31
CA LEU A 360 -6.04 -15.27 3.42
C LEU A 360 -6.12 -14.38 4.68
N PRO A 361 -4.96 -14.02 5.28
CA PRO A 361 -4.91 -13.06 6.37
C PRO A 361 -5.71 -11.81 6.04
N ARG A 362 -6.43 -11.20 6.98
CA ARG A 362 -7.25 -10.01 6.71
C ARG A 362 -6.42 -8.84 6.20
N CYS A 363 -7.06 -7.97 5.42
CA CYS A 363 -6.46 -6.69 5.05
C CYS A 363 -6.23 -5.84 6.31
N ALA A 364 -5.44 -4.78 6.19
CA ALA A 364 -5.17 -3.91 7.33
C ALA A 364 -6.44 -3.16 7.75
N SER A 365 -6.58 -2.94 9.05
CA SER A 365 -7.65 -2.13 9.62
C SER A 365 -7.41 -0.63 9.38
N PHE A 366 -8.45 0.19 9.56
CA PHE A 366 -8.26 1.64 9.56
C PHE A 366 -7.46 2.14 10.77
N ASP A 367 -7.46 1.40 11.89
CA ASP A 367 -6.59 1.69 13.02
C ASP A 367 -5.11 1.57 12.66
N GLU A 368 -4.74 0.55 11.88
CA GLU A 368 -3.41 0.45 11.29
C GLU A 368 -3.10 1.64 10.33
N GLY A 369 -4.12 2.15 9.63
CA GLY A 369 -4.01 3.34 8.78
C GLY A 369 -3.74 4.62 9.58
N VAL A 370 -4.50 4.85 10.66
CA VAL A 370 -4.29 5.95 11.61
C VAL A 370 -2.90 5.86 12.21
N ARG A 371 -2.53 4.68 12.70
CA ARG A 371 -1.21 4.41 13.26
C ARG A 371 -0.10 4.78 12.29
N ASN A 372 -0.20 4.35 11.04
CA ASN A 372 0.78 4.69 10.02
C ASN A 372 0.90 6.21 9.82
N MET A 373 -0.22 6.95 9.79
CA MET A 373 -0.20 8.40 9.69
C MET A 373 0.41 9.08 10.94
N GLU A 374 0.20 8.54 12.14
CA GLU A 374 0.80 9.05 13.38
C GLU A 374 2.33 8.92 13.34
N LEU A 375 2.85 7.81 12.81
CA LEU A 375 4.28 7.63 12.59
C LEU A 375 4.85 8.72 11.67
N LEU A 376 4.23 8.93 10.51
CA LEU A 376 4.71 9.92 9.53
C LEU A 376 4.58 11.35 10.08
N GLY A 377 3.53 11.61 10.87
CA GLY A 377 3.39 12.84 11.64
C GLY A 377 4.56 13.05 12.61
N ALA A 378 4.94 12.02 13.37
CA ALA A 378 6.08 12.07 14.28
C ALA A 378 7.44 12.23 13.56
N VAL A 379 7.61 11.67 12.34
CA VAL A 379 8.79 11.96 11.49
C VAL A 379 8.84 13.45 11.14
N THR A 380 7.69 14.01 10.73
CA THR A 380 7.58 15.41 10.36
C THR A 380 7.83 16.31 11.56
N GLU A 381 7.24 16.01 12.72
CA GLU A 381 7.50 16.72 13.98
C GLU A 381 8.97 16.65 14.38
N SER A 382 9.60 15.47 14.28
CA SER A 382 11.02 15.29 14.54
C SER A 382 11.85 16.20 13.64
N ALA A 383 11.56 16.23 12.34
CA ALA A 383 12.28 17.05 11.36
C ALA A 383 12.17 18.56 11.64
N LEU A 384 10.96 19.04 11.93
CA LEU A 384 10.71 20.44 12.28
C LEU A 384 11.38 20.85 13.61
N ASN A 385 11.63 19.89 14.49
CA ASN A 385 12.32 20.08 15.77
C ASN A 385 13.80 19.63 15.73
N ASN A 386 14.48 19.82 14.60
CA ASN A 386 15.91 19.54 14.44
C ASN A 386 16.34 18.08 14.73
N GLY A 387 15.47 17.12 14.43
CA GLY A 387 15.71 15.70 14.64
C GLY A 387 15.44 15.20 16.07
N LYS A 388 14.69 15.97 16.88
CA LYS A 388 14.32 15.57 18.24
C LYS A 388 13.57 14.24 18.27
N LYS A 389 13.75 13.46 19.35
CA LYS A 389 12.98 12.24 19.61
C LYS A 389 11.51 12.57 19.92
N ILE A 390 10.60 11.90 19.23
CA ILE A 390 9.14 11.94 19.40
C ILE A 390 8.68 10.55 19.86
N THR A 391 8.01 10.47 21.00
CA THR A 391 7.44 9.21 21.51
C THR A 391 6.00 9.06 21.01
N LEU A 392 5.62 7.84 20.66
CA LEU A 392 4.33 7.51 20.05
C LEU A 392 3.34 6.90 21.02
#